data_AF-A0A353HSF1-F1
#
_entry.id   AF-A0A353HSF1-F1
#
_cell.length_a   1.000
_cell.length_b   1.000
_cell.length_c   1.000
_cell.angle_alpha   90.00
_cell.angle_beta   90.00
_cell.angle_gamma   90.00
#
_symmetry.space_group_name_H-M   'P 1'
#
loop_
_entity.id
_entity.type
_entity.pdbx_description
1 polymer ?
#
loop_
_entity_poly.entity_id
_entity_poly.type
_entity_poly.pdbx_seq_one_letter_code
_entity_poly.pdbx_strand_id
1 'polypeptide(L)'
;WHIYLQDENLHHKKLRAFLDRYAVGLDSLKTFSLHWNGAGPGDAQAQDWPALWSALQAELPAIAARAGAWEAQMSENGDVVRNLLDFAVSLR
;
A
#
# COMPACT_ATOMS: atom_id res chain seq x y z
N TRP A 1 5.39 -3.46 -0.74
CA TRP A 1 5.70 -2.55 -1.87
C TRP A 1 6.87 -1.68 -1.46
N HIS A 2 7.97 -1.72 -2.21
CA HIS A 2 9.08 -0.80 -2.07
C HIS A 2 8.95 0.20 -3.22
N ILE A 3 8.35 1.37 -2.96
CA ILE A 3 8.08 2.36 -4.00
C ILE A 3 9.41 3.00 -4.44
N TYR A 4 9.57 3.23 -5.75
CA TYR A 4 10.81 3.80 -6.25
C TYR A 4 11.07 5.20 -5.67
N LEU A 5 12.33 5.45 -5.29
CA LEU A 5 12.77 6.72 -4.72
C LEU A 5 12.49 7.86 -5.71
N GLN A 6 11.99 8.97 -5.19
CA GLN A 6 11.78 10.21 -5.93
C GLN A 6 12.34 11.37 -5.10
N ASP A 7 12.79 12.42 -5.80
CA ASP A 7 13.29 13.65 -5.18
C ASP A 7 12.32 14.18 -4.12
N GLU A 8 12.89 14.83 -3.11
CA GLU A 8 12.16 15.41 -1.96
C GLU A 8 11.24 14.43 -1.22
N ASN A 9 11.51 13.12 -1.33
CA ASN A 9 10.68 12.07 -0.74
C ASN A 9 9.21 12.11 -1.20
N LEU A 10 8.93 12.58 -2.42
CA LEU A 10 7.56 12.63 -2.97
C LEU A 10 6.87 11.26 -3.00
N HIS A 11 7.67 10.20 -3.15
CA HIS A 11 7.22 8.81 -3.09
C HIS A 11 6.62 8.42 -1.73
N HIS A 12 7.03 9.05 -0.61
CA HIS A 12 6.42 8.82 0.70
C HIS A 12 4.97 9.27 0.76
N LYS A 13 4.60 10.37 0.07
CA LYS A 13 3.21 10.86 0.02
C LYS A 13 2.31 9.84 -0.67
N LYS A 14 2.77 9.28 -1.79
CA LYS A 14 2.06 8.23 -2.54
C LYS A 14 1.92 6.95 -1.72
N LEU A 15 2.99 6.54 -1.05
CA LEU A 15 2.98 5.37 -0.17
C LEU A 15 1.94 5.52 0.95
N ARG A 16 1.96 6.64 1.68
CA ARG A 16 1.01 6.91 2.76
C ARG A 16 -0.44 6.91 2.25
N ALA A 17 -0.71 7.61 1.15
CA ALA A 17 -2.04 7.66 0.56
C ALA A 17 -2.58 6.27 0.18
N PHE A 18 -1.72 5.41 -0.36
CA PHE A 18 -2.10 4.03 -0.65
C PHE A 18 -2.35 3.23 0.64
N LEU A 19 -1.46 3.31 1.63
CA LEU A 19 -1.60 2.60 2.90
C LEU A 19 -2.84 3.05 3.69
N ASP A 20 -3.21 4.33 3.64
CA ASP A 20 -4.42 4.85 4.28
C ASP A 20 -5.71 4.26 3.68
N ARG A 21 -5.67 3.86 2.40
CA ARG A 21 -6.79 3.19 1.73
C ARG A 21 -6.74 1.66 1.85
N TYR A 22 -5.55 1.08 1.73
CA TYR A 22 -5.35 -0.37 1.69
C TYR A 22 -5.29 -0.99 3.08
N ALA A 23 -4.52 -0.41 4.00
CA ALA A 23 -4.15 -1.01 5.28
C ALA A 23 -5.01 -0.54 6.47
N VAL A 24 -6.28 -0.20 6.22
CA VAL A 24 -7.22 0.18 7.31
C VAL A 24 -7.36 -1.00 8.27
N GLY A 25 -7.01 -0.79 9.54
CA GLY A 25 -7.01 -1.84 10.58
C GLY A 25 -5.85 -2.84 10.48
N LEU A 26 -4.84 -2.55 9.65
CA LEU A 26 -3.61 -3.35 9.50
C LEU A 26 -2.39 -2.50 9.87
N ASP A 27 -2.30 -2.16 11.16
CA ASP A 27 -1.31 -1.22 11.68
C ASP A 27 0.11 -1.77 11.57
N SER A 28 0.28 -3.09 11.72
CA SER A 28 1.60 -3.73 11.61
C SER A 28 2.10 -3.67 10.16
N LEU A 29 1.24 -3.95 9.19
CA LEU A 29 1.53 -3.80 7.77
C LEU A 29 1.90 -2.34 7.41
N LYS A 30 1.11 -1.38 7.89
CA LYS A 30 1.35 0.04 7.63
C LYS A 30 2.70 0.48 8.19
N THR A 31 2.97 0.14 9.45
CA THR A 31 4.21 0.49 10.15
C THR A 31 5.42 -0.16 9.46
N PHE A 32 5.38 -1.46 9.22
CA PHE A 32 6.46 -2.17 8.52
C PHE A 32 6.74 -1.57 7.15
N SER A 33 5.69 -1.30 6.36
CA SER A 33 5.82 -0.73 5.01
C SER A 33 6.44 0.67 5.04
N LEU A 34 6.12 1.50 6.03
CA LEU A 34 6.70 2.82 6.17
C LEU A 34 8.19 2.75 6.53
N HIS A 35 8.59 1.93 7.50
CA HIS A 35 10.01 1.75 7.83
C HIS A 35 10.80 1.14 6.68
N TRP A 36 10.22 0.18 5.96
CA TRP A 36 10.84 -0.44 4.77
C TRP A 36 11.15 0.56 3.66
N ASN A 37 10.40 1.66 3.58
CA ASN A 37 10.60 2.73 2.60
C ASN A 37 11.30 3.96 3.21
N GLY A 38 11.82 3.91 4.45
CA GLY A 38 12.42 5.09 5.10
C GLY A 38 11.44 6.23 5.41
N ALA A 39 10.13 5.94 5.38
CA ALA A 39 9.05 6.86 5.69
C ALA A 39 8.55 6.74 7.14
N GLY A 40 9.04 5.76 7.90
CA GLY A 40 8.77 5.62 9.33
C GLY A 40 9.52 6.67 10.16
N PRO A 41 9.14 6.88 11.42
CA PRO A 41 9.89 7.73 12.34
C PRO A 41 11.28 7.12 12.66
N GLY A 42 12.29 7.97 12.80
CA GLY A 42 13.66 7.55 13.11
C GLY A 42 14.43 6.97 11.91
N ASP A 43 15.70 6.65 12.13
CA ASP A 43 16.55 6.03 11.12
C ASP A 43 16.11 4.57 10.87
N ALA A 44 15.95 4.19 9.60
CA ALA A 44 15.60 2.83 9.21
C ALA A 44 16.61 1.79 9.69
N GLN A 45 17.89 2.15 9.82
CA GLN A 45 18.94 1.23 10.30
C GLN A 45 18.88 1.00 11.81
N ALA A 46 18.27 1.93 12.56
CA ALA A 46 18.15 1.86 14.01
C ALA A 46 16.84 1.20 14.48
N GLN A 47 16.00 0.72 13.56
CA GLN A 47 14.72 0.10 13.91
C GLN A 47 14.90 -1.31 14.47
N ASP A 48 14.00 -1.69 15.38
CA ASP A 48 13.87 -3.07 15.86
C ASP A 48 13.18 -3.93 14.79
N TRP A 49 13.94 -4.31 13.76
CA TRP A 49 13.47 -5.15 12.66
C TRP A 49 12.90 -6.50 13.11
N PRO A 50 13.49 -7.20 14.09
CA PRO A 50 12.87 -8.39 14.67
C PRO A 50 11.45 -8.15 15.20
N ALA A 51 11.24 -7.08 15.99
CA ALA A 51 9.91 -6.77 16.52
C ALA A 51 8.92 -6.39 15.43
N LEU A 52 9.34 -5.55 14.47
CA LEU A 52 8.52 -5.17 13.32
C LEU A 52 8.09 -6.39 12.49
N TRP A 53 9.02 -7.33 12.28
CA TRP A 53 8.74 -8.57 11.56
C TRP A 53 7.79 -9.48 12.33
N SER A 54 7.99 -9.67 13.64
CA SER A 54 7.07 -10.47 14.48
C SER A 54 5.65 -9.90 14.49
N ALA A 55 5.50 -8.57 14.59
CA ALA A 55 4.19 -7.91 14.51
C ALA A 55 3.53 -8.13 13.15
N LEU A 56 4.28 -7.95 12.05
CA LEU A 56 3.78 -8.23 10.70
C LEU A 56 3.35 -9.68 10.55
N GLN A 57 4.14 -10.63 11.07
CA GLN A 57 3.83 -12.06 11.02
C GLN A 57 2.53 -12.40 11.76
N ALA A 58 2.29 -11.80 12.93
CA ALA A 58 1.05 -11.99 13.67
C ALA A 58 -0.19 -11.48 12.90
N GLU A 59 -0.03 -10.44 12.08
CA GLU A 59 -1.11 -9.84 11.28
C GLU A 59 -1.29 -10.53 9.91
N LEU A 60 -0.41 -11.47 9.50
CA LEU A 60 -0.45 -12.13 8.18
C LEU A 60 -1.81 -12.71 7.79
N PRO A 61 -2.58 -13.41 8.67
CA PRO A 61 -3.89 -13.91 8.28
C PRO A 61 -4.87 -12.80 7.88
N ALA A 62 -4.85 -11.67 8.59
CA ALA A 62 -5.69 -10.51 8.28
C ALA A 62 -5.22 -9.81 6.98
N ILE A 63 -3.90 -9.73 6.77
CA ILE A 63 -3.31 -9.21 5.53
C ILE A 63 -3.73 -10.07 4.32
N ALA A 64 -3.72 -11.40 4.45
CA ALA A 64 -4.14 -12.31 3.39
C ALA A 64 -5.62 -12.15 3.04
N ALA A 65 -6.50 -12.05 4.05
CA ALA A 65 -7.92 -11.78 3.84
C ALA A 65 -8.13 -10.41 3.17
N ARG A 66 -7.40 -9.38 3.61
CA ARG A 66 -7.47 -8.04 3.01
C ARG A 66 -7.02 -8.05 1.55
N ALA A 67 -5.98 -8.79 1.20
CA ALA A 67 -5.49 -8.88 -0.18
C ALA A 67 -6.57 -9.40 -1.13
N GLY A 68 -7.26 -10.49 -0.77
CA GLY A 68 -8.37 -11.02 -1.56
C GLY A 68 -9.56 -10.06 -1.64
N ALA A 69 -9.95 -9.45 -0.51
CA ALA A 69 -11.01 -8.45 -0.49
C ALA A 69 -10.68 -7.21 -1.34
N TRP A 70 -9.41 -6.78 -1.34
CA TRP A 70 -8.94 -5.66 -2.14
C TRP A 70 -8.95 -5.98 -3.63
N GLU A 71 -8.52 -7.17 -4.03
CA GLU A 71 -8.57 -7.61 -5.44
C GLU A 71 -10.01 -7.60 -5.97
N ALA A 72 -10.95 -8.16 -5.20
CA ALA A 72 -12.37 -8.14 -5.55
C ALA A 72 -12.89 -6.69 -5.69
N GLN A 73 -12.60 -5.83 -4.70
CA GLN A 73 -12.97 -4.42 -4.72
C GLN A 73 -12.37 -3.67 -5.92
N MET A 74 -11.13 -3.96 -6.31
CA MET A 74 -10.51 -3.31 -7.47
C MET A 74 -11.15 -3.77 -8.79
N SER A 75 -11.54 -5.03 -8.85
CA SER A 75 -12.19 -5.63 -10.04
C SER A 75 -13.57 -5.03 -10.32
N GLU A 76 -14.29 -4.53 -9.30
CA GLU A 76 -15.55 -3.81 -9.46
C GLU A 76 -15.44 -2.53 -10.29
N ASN A 77 -14.24 -1.93 -10.39
CA ASN A 77 -14.03 -0.73 -11.21
C ASN A 77 -13.92 -1.04 -12.72
N GLY A 78 -13.90 -2.31 -13.11
CA GLY A 78 -13.63 -2.74 -14.47
C GLY A 78 -12.17 -2.59 -14.88
N ASP A 79 -11.86 -2.93 -16.13
CA ASP A 79 -10.52 -2.77 -16.68
C ASP A 79 -10.30 -1.36 -17.27
N VAL A 80 -9.06 -0.88 -17.16
CA VAL A 80 -8.68 0.48 -17.59
C VAL A 80 -8.92 0.69 -19.09
N VAL A 81 -8.73 -0.34 -19.92
CA VAL A 81 -8.86 -0.22 -21.37
C VAL A 81 -10.32 -0.03 -21.76
N ARG A 82 -11.23 -0.82 -21.18
CA ARG A 82 -12.67 -0.68 -21.37
C ARG A 82 -13.16 0.70 -20.94
N ASN A 83 -12.79 1.13 -19.73
CA ASN A 83 -13.21 2.43 -19.20
C ASN A 83 -12.72 3.58 -20.09
N LEU A 84 -11.52 3.47 -20.67
CA LEU A 84 -10.98 4.47 -21.59
C LEU A 84 -11.73 4.48 -22.93
N LEU A 85 -12.12 3.33 -23.46
CA LEU A 85 -12.93 3.23 -24.68
C LEU A 85 -14.33 3.82 -24.47
N ASP A 86 -14.97 3.49 -23.36
CA ASP A 86 -16.31 3.98 -23.03
C ASP A 86 -16.29 5.51 -22.85
N PHE A 87 -15.23 6.06 -22.24
CA PHE A 87 -14.99 7.50 -22.20
C PHE A 87 -14.82 8.11 -23.59
N ALA A 88 -14.04 7.50 -24.48
CA ALA A 88 -13.85 8.02 -25.84
C ALA A 88 -15.16 8.00 -26.66
N VAL A 89 -16.03 7.02 -26.42
CA VAL A 89 -17.37 6.94 -27.03
C VAL A 89 -18.28 8.03 -26.50
N SER A 90 -18.25 8.36 -25.19
CA SER A 90 -19.13 9.37 -24.60
C SER A 90 -18.83 10.82 -25.02
N LEU A 91 -17.67 11.06 -25.65
CA LEU A 91 -17.29 12.36 -26.21
C LEU A 91 -17.78 12.58 -27.66
N ARG A 92 -18.44 11.61 -28.28
CA ARG A 92 -19.01 11.70 -29.64
C ARG A 92 -20.47 12.10 -29.59
#